data_AF-A0A961MHL0-F1
#
_entry.id   AF-A0A961MHL0-F1
#
_cell.length_a   1.000
_cell.length_b   1.000
_cell.length_c   1.000
_cell.angle_alpha   90.00
_cell.angle_beta   90.00
_cell.angle_gamma   90.00
#
_symmetry.space_group_name_H-M   'P 1'
#
loop_
_entity.id
_entity.type
_entity.pdbx_description
1 polymer ?
#
loop_
_entity_poly.entity_id
_entity_poly.type
_entity_poly.pdbx_seq_one_letter_code
_entity_poly.pdbx_strand_id
1 'polypeptide(L)'
;MRIRAAFLLGLCLAAGGAAAQNFTTAAEVRPVLGMTRANWVTLREYNGRDLIYFSHLLAWRCGLSEIRYGLNGAAAQQVLKMEPCHEGSAQPNALSGDGVFVAAPPGSVASVRVRLIYDDGGSDEAAFDRADILRR
;
A
#
# COMPACT_ATOMS: atom_id res chain seq x y z
N MET A 1 42.31 49.85 29.24
CA MET A 1 42.16 49.70 27.78
C MET A 1 42.82 48.40 27.34
N ARG A 2 42.04 47.34 27.11
CA ARG A 2 42.28 46.26 26.13
C ARG A 2 41.01 45.42 26.02
N ILE A 3 40.63 45.21 24.77
CA ILE A 3 39.33 44.80 24.27
C ILE A 3 39.29 43.27 24.13
N ARG A 4 38.14 42.70 24.54
CA ARG A 4 37.39 41.52 24.05
C ARG A 4 38.13 40.31 23.46
N ALA A 5 37.68 39.12 23.88
CA ALA A 5 37.22 38.09 22.94
C ALA A 5 36.23 37.15 23.65
N ALA A 6 34.94 37.34 23.40
CA ALA A 6 33.91 36.34 23.74
C ALA A 6 33.90 35.31 22.61
N PHE A 7 34.32 34.08 22.91
CA PHE A 7 34.20 32.95 21.99
C PHE A 7 32.73 32.48 21.98
N LEU A 8 31.99 32.90 20.95
CA LEU A 8 30.69 32.33 20.62
C LEU A 8 30.94 31.02 19.86
N LEU A 9 30.80 29.88 20.57
CA LEU A 9 30.82 28.57 19.96
C LEU A 9 29.50 28.37 19.19
N GLY A 10 29.55 28.49 17.86
CA GLY A 10 28.40 28.35 16.98
C GLY A 10 27.86 26.92 16.98
N LEU A 11 26.57 26.78 17.32
CA LEU A 11 25.82 25.53 17.18
C LEU A 11 25.45 25.37 15.68
N CYS A 12 26.21 24.56 14.94
CA CYS A 12 25.82 24.13 13.60
C CYS A 12 24.63 23.18 13.70
N LEU A 13 23.41 23.69 13.49
CA LEU A 13 22.25 22.87 13.17
C LEU A 13 22.44 22.29 11.77
N ALA A 14 22.89 21.04 11.68
CA ALA A 14 22.80 20.27 10.44
C ALA A 14 21.32 19.96 10.19
N ALA A 15 20.65 20.79 9.38
CA ALA A 15 19.35 20.46 8.83
C ALA A 15 19.53 19.31 7.81
N GLY A 16 19.51 18.07 8.30
CA GLY A 16 19.38 16.91 7.43
C GLY A 16 18.05 17.00 6.70
N GLY A 17 18.08 17.38 5.41
CA GLY A 17 16.89 17.38 4.58
C GLY A 17 16.28 15.98 4.58
N ALA A 18 14.98 15.87 4.88
CA ALA A 18 14.26 14.64 4.70
C ALA A 18 14.37 14.25 3.21
N ALA A 19 15.07 13.16 2.91
CA ALA A 19 15.00 12.57 1.59
C ALA A 19 13.53 12.24 1.32
N ALA A 20 13.01 12.67 0.17
CA ALA A 20 11.67 12.26 -0.25
C ALA A 20 11.67 10.73 -0.37
N GLN A 21 10.86 10.07 0.46
CA GLN A 21 10.68 8.62 0.36
C GLN A 21 9.79 8.35 -0.85
N ASN A 22 10.33 7.64 -1.83
CA ASN A 22 9.60 7.27 -3.04
C ASN A 22 8.72 6.03 -2.81
N PHE A 23 8.88 5.36 -1.66
CA PHE A 23 8.13 4.16 -1.25
C PHE A 23 8.20 3.04 -2.29
N THR A 24 9.42 2.73 -2.73
CA THR A 24 9.69 1.76 -3.79
C THR A 24 10.30 0.47 -3.27
N THR A 25 10.39 0.28 -1.96
CA THR A 25 11.00 -0.91 -1.34
C THR A 25 10.12 -1.51 -0.24
N ALA A 26 10.27 -2.80 0.03
CA ALA A 26 9.62 -3.47 1.16
C ALA A 26 9.79 -2.71 2.49
N ALA A 27 11.01 -2.27 2.79
CA ALA A 27 11.35 -1.60 4.03
C ALA A 27 10.54 -0.30 4.24
N GLU A 28 10.25 0.41 3.15
CA GLU A 28 9.46 1.65 3.18
C GLU A 28 7.96 1.37 3.22
N VAL A 29 7.47 0.43 2.40
CA VAL A 29 6.01 0.20 2.25
C VAL A 29 5.41 -0.68 3.34
N ARG A 30 6.15 -1.68 3.84
CA ARG A 30 5.62 -2.68 4.77
C ARG A 30 5.06 -2.06 6.06
N PRO A 31 5.74 -1.10 6.73
CA PRO A 31 5.18 -0.47 7.93
C PRO A 31 3.86 0.25 7.66
N VAL A 32 3.76 0.94 6.51
CA VAL A 32 2.53 1.66 6.11
C VAL A 32 1.40 0.68 5.86
N LEU A 33 1.66 -0.39 5.11
CA LEU A 33 0.69 -1.44 4.82
C LEU A 33 0.27 -2.18 6.10
N GLY A 34 1.19 -2.39 7.04
CA GLY A 34 0.89 -2.96 8.36
C GLY A 34 -0.08 -2.09 9.17
N MET A 35 0.17 -0.78 9.26
CA MET A 35 -0.71 0.17 9.96
C MET A 35 -2.06 0.39 9.27
N THR A 36 -2.12 0.23 7.95
CA THR A 36 -3.33 0.45 7.14
C THR A 36 -4.02 -0.84 6.74
N ARG A 37 -3.77 -1.94 7.46
CA ARG A 37 -4.34 -3.28 7.17
C ARG A 37 -5.85 -3.28 6.97
N ALA A 38 -6.59 -2.52 7.77
CA ALA A 38 -8.05 -2.41 7.66
C ALA A 38 -8.54 -1.80 6.32
N ASN A 39 -7.66 -1.14 5.56
CA ASN A 39 -7.98 -0.49 4.29
C ASN A 39 -7.46 -1.25 3.07
N TRP A 40 -6.88 -2.44 3.24
CA TRP A 40 -6.27 -3.21 2.14
C TRP A 40 -7.26 -3.50 1.01
N VAL A 41 -8.49 -3.84 1.38
CA VAL A 41 -9.57 -4.06 0.42
C VAL A 41 -10.83 -3.34 0.83
N THR A 42 -11.65 -3.00 -0.16
CA THR A 42 -12.97 -2.44 0.02
C THR A 42 -13.93 -3.14 -0.93
N LEU A 43 -15.11 -3.49 -0.45
CA LEU A 43 -16.15 -4.10 -1.24
C LEU A 43 -17.25 -3.07 -1.51
N ARG A 44 -17.71 -3.00 -2.76
CA ARG A 44 -18.84 -2.15 -3.16
C ARG A 44 -19.80 -2.95 -4.03
N GLU A 45 -21.08 -2.81 -3.76
CA GLU A 45 -22.13 -3.28 -4.66
C GLU A 45 -22.39 -2.21 -5.73
N TYR A 46 -22.14 -2.54 -7.00
CA TYR A 46 -22.30 -1.57 -8.09
C TYR A 46 -22.68 -2.26 -9.39
N ASN A 47 -23.68 -1.71 -10.10
CA ASN A 47 -24.18 -2.24 -11.38
C ASN A 47 -24.46 -3.75 -11.36
N GLY A 48 -25.08 -4.24 -10.27
CA GLY A 48 -25.41 -5.67 -10.12
C GLY A 48 -24.18 -6.57 -9.95
N ARG A 49 -23.07 -6.04 -9.44
CA ARG A 49 -21.83 -6.77 -9.18
C ARG A 49 -21.28 -6.44 -7.80
N ASP A 50 -20.57 -7.39 -7.22
CA ASP A 50 -19.68 -7.16 -6.11
C ASP A 50 -18.31 -6.74 -6.67
N LEU A 51 -17.86 -5.52 -6.39
CA LEU A 51 -16.55 -5.01 -6.79
C LEU A 51 -15.62 -4.98 -5.59
N ILE A 52 -14.55 -5.77 -5.64
CA ILE A 52 -13.52 -5.80 -4.59
C ILE A 52 -12.35 -4.91 -5.05
N TYR A 53 -12.24 -3.74 -4.44
CA TYR A 53 -11.19 -2.76 -4.70
C TYR A 53 -9.92 -3.06 -3.93
N PHE A 54 -8.79 -2.97 -4.61
CA PHE A 54 -7.42 -3.08 -4.10
C PHE A 54 -6.66 -1.75 -4.27
N SER A 55 -7.35 -0.65 -4.60
CA SER A 55 -6.75 0.66 -4.92
C SER A 55 -5.75 1.13 -3.86
N HIS A 56 -6.06 0.91 -2.58
CA HIS A 56 -5.17 1.26 -1.47
C HIS A 56 -3.83 0.51 -1.57
N LEU A 57 -3.86 -0.81 -1.78
CA LEU A 57 -2.65 -1.61 -1.93
C LEU A 57 -1.87 -1.26 -3.19
N LEU A 58 -2.56 -1.02 -4.30
CA LEU A 58 -1.94 -0.66 -5.57
C LEU A 58 -1.18 0.67 -5.51
N ALA A 59 -1.59 1.58 -4.61
CA ALA A 59 -0.89 2.83 -4.32
C ALA A 59 0.41 2.64 -3.49
N TRP A 60 0.77 1.39 -3.16
CA TRP A 60 2.05 1.00 -2.53
C TRP A 60 2.75 -0.13 -3.30
N ARG A 61 2.32 -0.40 -4.54
CA ARG A 61 2.75 -1.56 -5.34
C ARG A 61 4.25 -1.63 -5.57
N CYS A 62 4.97 -0.51 -5.57
CA CYS A 62 6.38 -0.50 -5.93
C CYS A 62 7.26 -1.30 -4.95
N GLY A 63 6.86 -1.42 -3.68
CA GLY A 63 7.56 -2.30 -2.72
C GLY A 63 6.97 -3.71 -2.61
N LEU A 64 6.11 -4.11 -3.56
CA LEU A 64 5.45 -5.42 -3.61
C LEU A 64 5.87 -6.16 -4.87
N SER A 65 6.19 -7.45 -4.74
CA SER A 65 6.33 -8.33 -5.89
C SER A 65 4.94 -8.83 -6.35
N GLU A 66 4.04 -9.12 -5.41
CA GLU A 66 2.71 -9.62 -5.71
C GLU A 66 1.67 -9.19 -4.67
N ILE A 67 0.44 -9.00 -5.13
CA ILE A 67 -0.77 -9.02 -4.30
C ILE A 67 -1.55 -10.27 -4.70
N ARG A 68 -1.86 -11.13 -3.72
CA ARG A 68 -2.70 -12.32 -3.93
C ARG A 68 -4.00 -12.22 -3.15
N TYR A 69 -5.05 -12.82 -3.67
CA TYR A 69 -6.34 -12.88 -3.00
C TYR A 69 -7.03 -14.23 -3.14
N GLY A 70 -7.98 -14.47 -2.25
CA GLY A 70 -8.89 -15.61 -2.24
C GLY A 70 -10.24 -15.20 -1.67
N LEU A 71 -11.31 -15.77 -2.20
CA LEU A 71 -12.69 -15.42 -1.82
C LEU A 71 -13.34 -16.56 -1.03
N ASN A 72 -14.26 -16.21 -0.13
CA ASN A 72 -15.17 -17.14 0.53
C ASN A 72 -14.46 -18.34 1.20
N GLY A 73 -13.45 -18.04 2.02
CA GLY A 73 -12.65 -19.04 2.71
C GLY A 73 -11.47 -19.63 1.92
N ALA A 74 -11.39 -19.42 0.61
CA ALA A 74 -10.27 -19.90 -0.21
C ALA A 74 -8.92 -19.26 0.16
N ALA A 75 -7.83 -20.01 0.01
CA ALA A 75 -6.48 -19.50 0.19
C ALA A 75 -6.16 -18.37 -0.81
N ALA A 76 -5.30 -17.42 -0.44
CA ALA A 76 -4.91 -16.29 -1.28
C ALA A 76 -3.92 -16.73 -2.39
N GLN A 77 -4.45 -17.36 -3.43
CA GLN A 77 -3.66 -17.92 -4.53
C GLN A 77 -3.83 -17.15 -5.84
N GLN A 78 -4.91 -16.37 -6.00
CA GLN A 78 -5.16 -15.61 -7.21
C GLN A 78 -4.27 -14.37 -7.22
N VAL A 79 -3.41 -14.22 -8.23
CA VAL A 79 -2.55 -13.05 -8.37
C VAL A 79 -3.36 -11.90 -8.95
N LEU A 80 -3.37 -10.77 -8.25
CA LEU A 80 -3.93 -9.52 -8.76
C LEU A 80 -2.98 -8.93 -9.80
N LYS A 81 -3.50 -8.54 -10.95
CA LYS A 81 -2.73 -7.82 -11.96
C LYS A 81 -2.37 -6.43 -11.43
N MET A 82 -1.08 -6.11 -11.42
CA MET A 82 -0.57 -4.78 -11.09
C MET A 82 0.05 -4.15 -12.35
N GLU A 83 -0.08 -2.82 -12.50
CA GLU A 83 0.77 -2.11 -13.46
C GLU A 83 2.22 -2.05 -12.94
N PRO A 84 3.23 -1.90 -13.81
CA PRO A 84 4.61 -1.72 -13.37
C PRO A 84 4.76 -0.52 -12.41
N CYS A 85 5.80 -0.55 -11.57
CA CYS A 85 6.20 0.64 -10.82
C CYS A 85 6.68 1.73 -11.80
N HIS A 86 6.31 2.98 -11.59
CA HIS A 86 6.76 4.10 -12.41
C HIS A 86 8.11 4.63 -11.91
N GLU A 87 9.13 3.77 -11.90
CA GLU A 87 10.47 4.11 -11.44
C GLU A 87 11.04 5.34 -12.18
N GLY A 88 11.80 6.17 -11.47
CA GLY A 88 12.38 7.40 -12.01
C GLY A 88 11.39 8.55 -12.21
N SER A 89 10.09 8.34 -12.01
CA SER A 89 9.10 9.42 -11.98
C SER A 89 9.04 10.11 -10.61
N ALA A 90 8.42 11.28 -10.56
CA ALA A 90 8.19 12.00 -9.29
C ALA A 90 7.18 11.30 -8.36
N GLN A 91 6.36 10.37 -8.88
CA GLN A 91 5.35 9.64 -8.11
C GLN A 91 5.30 8.17 -8.57
N PRO A 92 6.26 7.32 -8.16
CA PRO A 92 6.38 5.96 -8.67
C PRO A 92 5.14 5.07 -8.46
N ASN A 93 4.43 5.31 -7.36
CA ASN A 93 3.21 4.58 -7.01
C ASN A 93 1.91 5.21 -7.54
N ALA A 94 1.97 6.32 -8.29
CA ALA A 94 0.76 6.87 -8.91
C ALA A 94 0.11 5.81 -9.80
N LEU A 95 -1.22 5.69 -9.72
CA LEU A 95 -2.00 4.77 -10.53
C LEU A 95 -2.33 5.40 -11.88
N SER A 96 -2.09 4.69 -12.97
CA SER A 96 -2.32 5.20 -14.33
C SER A 96 -3.39 4.45 -15.14
N GLY A 97 -3.73 3.22 -14.74
CA GLY A 97 -4.67 2.36 -15.46
C GLY A 97 -5.93 1.96 -14.70
N ASP A 98 -6.87 1.39 -15.46
CA ASP A 98 -8.10 0.80 -14.97
C ASP A 98 -7.86 -0.68 -14.61
N GLY A 99 -7.53 -0.94 -13.34
CA GLY A 99 -7.22 -2.30 -12.86
C GLY A 99 -7.31 -2.43 -11.35
N VAL A 100 -8.08 -1.55 -10.72
CA VAL A 100 -8.05 -1.36 -9.27
C VAL A 100 -9.03 -2.25 -8.52
N PHE A 101 -9.83 -3.04 -9.23
CA PHE A 101 -10.80 -3.95 -8.63
C PHE A 101 -10.94 -5.27 -9.41
N VAL A 102 -11.47 -6.28 -8.74
CA VAL A 102 -11.98 -7.50 -9.37
C VAL A 102 -13.49 -7.58 -9.16
N ALA A 103 -14.21 -8.13 -10.14
CA ALA A 103 -15.67 -8.20 -10.12
C ALA A 103 -16.15 -9.63 -9.88
N ALA A 104 -17.05 -9.81 -8.91
CA ALA A 104 -17.73 -11.05 -8.62
C ALA A 104 -19.24 -10.93 -8.91
N PRO A 105 -19.99 -12.05 -8.96
CA PRO A 105 -21.45 -12.01 -9.00
C PRO A 105 -22.04 -11.21 -7.81
N PRO A 106 -23.22 -10.60 -7.96
CA PRO A 106 -23.84 -9.79 -6.91
C PRO A 106 -24.08 -10.62 -5.65
N GLY A 107 -23.70 -10.08 -4.49
CA GLY A 107 -23.92 -10.71 -3.18
C GLY A 107 -23.12 -11.99 -2.93
N SER A 108 -22.17 -12.32 -3.81
CA SER A 108 -21.43 -13.59 -3.73
C SER A 108 -20.21 -13.54 -2.81
N VAL A 109 -19.71 -12.35 -2.46
CA VAL A 109 -18.49 -12.20 -1.65
C VAL A 109 -18.84 -12.18 -0.16
N ALA A 110 -18.56 -13.28 0.54
CA ALA A 110 -18.73 -13.40 1.99
C ALA A 110 -17.45 -13.02 2.77
N SER A 111 -16.27 -13.29 2.21
CA SER A 111 -14.99 -12.98 2.82
C SER A 111 -13.90 -12.78 1.77
N VAL A 112 -12.89 -11.97 2.06
CA VAL A 112 -11.71 -11.80 1.23
C VAL A 112 -10.46 -12.08 2.07
N ARG A 113 -9.61 -13.00 1.62
CA ARG A 113 -8.26 -13.19 2.15
C ARG A 113 -7.27 -12.53 1.20
N VAL A 114 -6.32 -11.76 1.73
CA VAL A 114 -5.30 -11.06 0.96
C VAL A 114 -3.94 -11.40 1.52
N ARG A 115 -3.01 -11.76 0.63
CA ARG A 115 -1.60 -11.97 0.95
C ARG A 115 -0.74 -11.03 0.12
N LEU A 116 0.13 -10.29 0.79
CA LEU A 116 1.11 -9.43 0.17
C LEU A 116 2.44 -10.18 0.11
N ILE A 117 3.13 -10.13 -1.02
CA ILE A 117 4.51 -10.59 -1.15
C ILE A 117 5.34 -9.35 -1.49
N TYR A 118 6.31 -9.08 -0.65
CA TYR A 118 7.18 -7.91 -0.76
C TYR A 118 8.36 -8.20 -1.71
N ASP A 119 8.99 -7.16 -2.24
CA ASP A 119 10.13 -7.28 -3.15
C ASP A 119 11.37 -7.96 -2.53
N ASP A 120 11.48 -7.95 -1.20
CA ASP A 120 12.48 -8.68 -0.42
C ASP A 120 12.12 -10.16 -0.14
N GLY A 121 10.98 -10.64 -0.64
CA GLY A 121 10.47 -12.00 -0.44
C GLY A 121 9.70 -12.23 0.87
N GLY A 122 9.61 -11.23 1.75
CA GLY A 122 8.75 -11.30 2.93
C GLY A 122 7.26 -11.32 2.55
N SER A 123 6.39 -11.64 3.50
CA SER A 123 4.94 -11.61 3.25
C SER A 123 4.11 -11.30 4.49
N ASP A 124 2.99 -10.61 4.28
CA ASP A 124 1.94 -10.41 5.27
C ASP A 124 0.61 -10.94 4.72
N GLU A 125 -0.29 -11.36 5.61
CA GLU A 125 -1.63 -11.86 5.23
C GLU A 125 -2.70 -11.29 6.16
N ALA A 126 -3.89 -11.05 5.61
CA ALA A 126 -5.07 -10.63 6.34
C ALA A 126 -6.33 -11.26 5.73
N ALA A 127 -7.36 -11.44 6.55
CA ALA A 127 -8.69 -11.87 6.12
C ALA A 127 -9.73 -10.86 6.61
N PHE A 128 -10.75 -10.65 5.79
CA PHE A 128 -11.79 -9.66 6.01
C PHE A 128 -13.15 -10.30 5.72
N ASP A 129 -14.10 -10.14 6.64
CA ASP A 129 -15.48 -10.53 6.39
C ASP A 129 -16.22 -9.44 5.62
N ARG A 130 -17.26 -9.80 4.85
CA ARG A 130 -18.04 -8.85 4.04
C ARG A 130 -18.45 -7.62 4.84
N ALA A 131 -18.90 -7.81 6.07
CA ALA A 131 -19.40 -6.75 6.93
C ALA A 131 -18.34 -5.68 7.25
N ASP A 132 -17.06 -6.04 7.27
CA ASP A 132 -15.96 -5.13 7.61
C ASP A 132 -15.53 -4.26 6.43
N ILE A 133 -15.75 -4.74 5.20
CA ILE A 133 -15.22 -4.13 3.97
C ILE A 133 -16.30 -3.56 3.06
N LEU A 134 -17.59 -3.88 3.30
CA LEU A 134 -18.69 -3.36 2.51
C LEU A 134 -18.88 -1.86 2.75
N ARG A 135 -18.76 -1.07 1.69
CA ARG A 135 -19.06 0.36 1.68
C ARG A 135 -20.32 0.61 0.84
N ARG A 136 -21.23 1.40 1.40
CA ARG A 136 -22.48 1.82 0.72
C ARG A 136 -22.18 2.77 -0.42
#